data_AF-A0A8T4QYJ7-F1
#
_entry.id   AF-A0A8T4QYJ7-F1
#
_cell.length_a   1.000
_cell.length_b   1.000
_cell.length_c   1.000
_cell.angle_alpha   90.00
_cell.angle_beta   90.00
_cell.angle_gamma   90.00
#
_symmetry.space_group_name_H-M   'P 1'
#
loop_
_entity.id
_entity.type
_entity.pdbx_description
1 polymer ?
#
loop_
_entity_poly.entity_id
_entity_poly.type
_entity_poly.pdbx_seq_one_letter_code
_entity_poly.pdbx_strand_id
1 'polypeptide(L)'
;GHQIGTDYLKIFDKAMQKYNIKVPDRELSCAPFHTKEGQDYYGAMDCAANMAFANRQVILHRIRECFSQIFHQTPEALGMHLVYDVAHNIAKLEKHKIGNKMKELIVHRKGATRCFGPGREEVAPLYRDIGQPVIVGGSMETGSYLCMGTEKAMEETFGTTMHGSGRTMSRAQAKREVRGEQLQKDMERRGIYVHSASMSGLAEEAGIAYKDISEVVHTMELAGVSRKVAALRPIGNIKG
;
A
#
# COMPACT_ATOMS: atom_id res chain seq x y z
N GLY A 1 -6.41 -3.94 -13.27
CA GLY A 1 -6.70 -3.49 -11.89
C GLY A 1 -8.07 -2.87 -11.81
N HIS A 2 -8.18 -1.55 -11.99
CA HIS A 2 -9.45 -0.81 -11.89
C HIS A 2 -10.60 -1.45 -12.70
N GLN A 3 -10.37 -1.74 -13.99
CA GLN A 3 -11.39 -2.34 -14.84
C GLN A 3 -11.88 -3.70 -14.33
N ILE A 4 -10.98 -4.56 -13.82
CA ILE A 4 -11.35 -5.84 -13.20
C ILE A 4 -12.28 -5.59 -12.01
N GLY A 5 -11.99 -4.61 -11.16
CA GLY A 5 -12.90 -4.22 -10.08
C GLY A 5 -14.30 -3.84 -10.59
N THR A 6 -14.36 -2.96 -11.59
CA THR A 6 -15.63 -2.53 -12.22
C THR A 6 -16.42 -3.69 -12.82
N ASP A 7 -15.74 -4.62 -13.49
CA ASP A 7 -16.38 -5.74 -14.16
C ASP A 7 -16.98 -6.71 -13.13
N TYR A 8 -16.22 -7.03 -12.07
CA TYR A 8 -16.67 -7.98 -11.06
C TYR A 8 -17.73 -7.42 -10.11
N LEU A 9 -17.78 -6.10 -9.89
CA LEU A 9 -18.92 -5.48 -9.16
C LEU A 9 -20.26 -5.80 -9.85
N LYS A 10 -20.31 -5.75 -11.19
CA LYS A 10 -21.52 -6.09 -11.95
C LYS A 10 -21.85 -7.58 -11.89
N ILE A 11 -20.84 -8.44 -11.82
CA ILE A 11 -21.00 -9.89 -11.68
C ILE A 11 -21.51 -10.22 -10.28
N PHE A 12 -20.94 -9.59 -9.25
CA PHE A 12 -21.33 -9.80 -7.85
C PHE A 12 -22.74 -9.30 -7.54
N ASP A 13 -23.22 -8.23 -8.19
CA ASP A 13 -24.62 -7.82 -8.08
C ASP A 13 -25.59 -8.95 -8.47
N LYS A 14 -25.26 -9.73 -9.50
CA LYS A 14 -26.03 -10.92 -9.90
C LYS A 14 -25.79 -12.11 -8.98
N ALA A 15 -24.55 -12.29 -8.51
CA ALA A 15 -24.19 -13.37 -7.59
C ALA A 15 -24.92 -13.24 -6.25
N MET A 16 -25.05 -12.04 -5.70
CA MET A 16 -25.78 -11.80 -4.45
C MET A 16 -27.25 -12.23 -4.57
N GLN A 17 -27.90 -11.96 -5.71
CA GLN A 17 -29.26 -12.45 -5.96
C GLN A 17 -29.29 -13.98 -6.03
N LYS A 18 -28.37 -14.59 -6.79
CA LYS A 18 -28.25 -16.06 -6.95
C LYS A 18 -28.03 -16.80 -5.64
N TYR A 19 -27.20 -16.25 -4.74
CA TYR A 19 -26.84 -16.87 -3.47
C TYR A 19 -27.63 -16.31 -2.27
N ASN A 20 -28.68 -15.52 -2.53
CA ASN A 20 -29.52 -14.89 -1.51
C ASN A 20 -28.73 -14.13 -0.43
N ILE A 21 -27.67 -13.42 -0.84
CA ILE A 21 -26.84 -12.60 0.04
C ILE A 21 -27.50 -11.23 0.17
N LYS A 22 -27.73 -10.82 1.42
CA LYS A 22 -28.24 -9.48 1.75
C LYS A 22 -27.14 -8.69 2.44
N VAL A 23 -26.89 -7.50 1.94
CA VAL A 23 -25.89 -6.57 2.47
C VAL A 23 -26.56 -5.27 2.90
N PRO A 24 -26.04 -4.58 3.93
CA PRO A 24 -26.62 -3.32 4.39
C PRO A 24 -26.38 -2.16 3.41
N ASP A 25 -25.41 -2.29 2.51
CA ASP A 25 -25.07 -1.31 1.50
C ASP A 25 -24.77 -2.01 0.17
N ARG A 26 -25.23 -1.44 -0.95
CA ARG A 26 -25.00 -1.99 -2.29
C ARG A 26 -23.51 -2.02 -2.65
N GLU A 27 -22.70 -1.09 -2.13
CA GLU A 27 -21.25 -1.05 -2.34
C GLU A 27 -20.51 -2.23 -1.68
N LEU A 28 -21.19 -3.02 -0.83
CA LEU A 28 -20.67 -4.28 -0.27
C LEU A 28 -20.96 -5.50 -1.15
N SER A 29 -21.06 -5.29 -2.47
CA SER A 29 -21.28 -6.35 -3.46
C SER A 29 -20.23 -7.45 -3.35
N CYS A 30 -20.67 -8.71 -3.20
CA CYS A 30 -19.80 -9.85 -2.94
C CYS A 30 -20.34 -11.18 -3.47
N ALA A 31 -19.49 -12.20 -3.46
CA ALA A 31 -19.85 -13.60 -3.75
C ALA A 31 -19.16 -14.54 -2.75
N PRO A 32 -19.72 -15.72 -2.44
CA PRO A 32 -19.05 -16.69 -1.60
C PRO A 32 -17.75 -17.17 -2.28
N PHE A 33 -16.66 -17.25 -1.52
CA PHE A 33 -15.32 -17.42 -2.09
C PHE A 33 -15.17 -18.65 -2.99
N HIS A 34 -15.79 -19.78 -2.62
CA HIS A 34 -15.66 -21.05 -3.34
C HIS A 34 -16.61 -21.20 -4.55
N THR A 35 -17.41 -20.18 -4.89
CA THR A 35 -18.24 -20.24 -6.09
C THR A 35 -17.44 -19.86 -7.33
N LYS A 36 -18.01 -20.14 -8.52
CA LYS A 36 -17.40 -19.76 -9.79
C LYS A 36 -17.06 -18.27 -9.83
N GLU A 37 -18.00 -17.41 -9.45
CA GLU A 37 -17.83 -15.96 -9.47
C GLU A 37 -16.72 -15.51 -8.50
N GLY A 38 -16.65 -16.11 -7.30
CA GLY A 38 -15.61 -15.82 -6.32
C GLY A 38 -14.21 -16.25 -6.77
N GLN A 39 -14.08 -17.46 -7.32
CA GLN A 39 -12.79 -17.98 -7.82
C GLN A 39 -12.33 -17.28 -9.10
N ASP A 40 -13.25 -16.98 -10.01
CA ASP A 40 -12.95 -16.19 -11.23
C ASP A 40 -12.41 -14.80 -10.83
N TYR A 41 -13.06 -14.13 -9.88
CA TYR A 41 -12.60 -12.84 -9.37
C TYR A 41 -11.21 -12.94 -8.74
N TYR A 42 -11.00 -13.94 -7.90
CA TYR A 42 -9.72 -14.13 -7.22
C TYR A 42 -8.58 -14.35 -8.24
N GLY A 43 -8.80 -15.18 -9.25
CA GLY A 43 -7.83 -15.37 -10.35
C GLY A 43 -7.60 -14.08 -11.16
N ALA A 44 -8.65 -13.31 -11.46
CA ALA A 44 -8.52 -12.04 -12.16
C ALA A 44 -7.79 -10.97 -11.31
N MET A 45 -8.03 -10.95 -10.01
CA MET A 45 -7.33 -10.09 -9.05
C MET A 45 -5.84 -10.48 -8.97
N ASP A 46 -5.51 -11.76 -8.93
CA ASP A 46 -4.12 -12.25 -8.97
C ASP A 46 -3.41 -11.82 -10.27
N CYS A 47 -4.09 -11.88 -11.42
CA CYS A 47 -3.56 -11.33 -12.67
C CYS A 47 -3.28 -9.82 -12.57
N ALA A 48 -4.17 -9.04 -11.96
CA ALA A 48 -3.93 -7.62 -11.73
C ALA A 48 -2.76 -7.37 -10.75
N ALA A 49 -2.63 -8.18 -9.69
CA ALA A 49 -1.53 -8.09 -8.75
C ALA A 49 -0.19 -8.40 -9.43
N ASN A 50 -0.13 -9.45 -10.26
CA ASN A 50 1.05 -9.82 -11.05
C ASN A 50 1.46 -8.69 -11.98
N MET A 51 0.51 -8.07 -12.69
CA MET A 51 0.80 -6.91 -13.53
C MET A 51 1.32 -5.72 -12.72
N ALA A 52 0.79 -5.49 -11.52
CA ALA A 52 1.26 -4.42 -10.64
C ALA A 52 2.71 -4.66 -10.13
N PHE A 53 3.05 -5.91 -9.78
CA PHE A 53 4.42 -6.28 -9.43
C PHE A 53 5.37 -6.15 -10.62
N ALA A 54 4.99 -6.63 -11.80
CA ALA A 54 5.77 -6.47 -13.02
C ALA A 54 6.03 -4.99 -13.34
N ASN A 55 5.01 -4.15 -13.23
CA ASN A 55 5.14 -2.71 -13.40
C ASN A 55 6.16 -2.10 -12.43
N ARG A 56 6.10 -2.43 -11.13
CA ARG A 56 7.07 -1.92 -10.15
C ARG A 56 8.48 -2.44 -10.39
N GLN A 57 8.62 -3.67 -10.88
CA GLN A 57 9.92 -4.23 -11.24
C GLN A 57 10.57 -3.50 -12.42
N VAL A 58 9.77 -3.13 -13.44
CA VAL A 58 10.25 -2.28 -14.56
C VAL A 58 10.66 -0.91 -14.06
N ILE A 59 9.86 -0.28 -13.19
CA ILE A 59 10.20 1.02 -12.59
C ILE A 59 11.51 0.94 -11.80
N LEU A 60 11.69 -0.09 -10.96
CA LEU A 60 12.93 -0.31 -10.22
C LEU A 60 14.15 -0.43 -11.16
N HIS A 61 14.01 -1.14 -12.27
CA HIS A 61 15.06 -1.25 -13.26
C HIS A 61 15.42 0.11 -13.87
N ARG A 62 14.42 0.93 -14.25
CA ARG A 62 14.67 2.29 -14.78
C ARG A 62 15.32 3.21 -13.74
N ILE A 63 14.92 3.13 -12.47
CA ILE A 63 15.57 3.87 -11.37
C ILE A 63 17.06 3.51 -11.31
N ARG A 64 17.40 2.23 -11.37
CA ARG A 64 18.80 1.76 -11.37
C ARG A 64 19.59 2.29 -12.57
N GLU A 65 19.01 2.29 -13.77
CA GLU A 65 19.66 2.87 -14.96
C GLU A 65 19.94 4.37 -14.78
N CYS A 66 18.97 5.15 -14.30
CA CYS A 66 19.15 6.58 -14.06
C CYS A 66 20.27 6.86 -13.05
N PHE A 67 20.29 6.14 -11.92
CA PHE A 67 21.35 6.30 -10.93
C PHE A 67 22.72 5.90 -11.49
N SER A 68 22.78 4.82 -12.27
CA SER A 68 24.04 4.37 -12.87
C SER A 68 24.60 5.40 -13.87
N GLN A 69 23.73 6.04 -14.65
CA GLN A 69 24.11 7.09 -15.59
C GLN A 69 24.68 8.32 -14.88
N ILE A 70 24.08 8.74 -13.76
CA ILE A 70 24.48 9.94 -13.02
C ILE A 70 25.75 9.71 -12.19
N PHE A 71 25.86 8.56 -11.50
CA PHE A 71 26.98 8.28 -10.61
C PHE A 71 28.13 7.52 -11.28
N HIS A 72 27.97 7.13 -12.55
CA HIS A 72 28.95 6.36 -13.31
C HIS A 72 29.40 5.06 -12.61
N GLN A 73 28.45 4.39 -11.95
CA GLN A 73 28.66 3.13 -11.23
C GLN A 73 27.53 2.15 -11.53
N THR A 74 27.77 0.86 -11.37
CA THR A 74 26.69 -0.14 -11.52
C THR A 74 25.72 -0.06 -10.33
N PRO A 75 24.46 -0.53 -10.48
CA PRO A 75 23.50 -0.58 -9.37
C PRO A 75 24.00 -1.38 -8.16
N GLU A 76 24.79 -2.44 -8.41
CA GLU A 76 25.38 -3.29 -7.37
C GLU A 76 26.48 -2.54 -6.60
N ALA A 77 27.34 -1.78 -7.29
CA ALA A 77 28.36 -0.95 -6.64
C ALA A 77 27.74 0.17 -5.79
N LEU A 78 26.58 0.68 -6.22
CA LEU A 78 25.76 1.64 -5.47
C LEU A 78 24.92 0.99 -4.34
N GLY A 79 24.95 -0.34 -4.20
CA GLY A 79 24.18 -1.07 -3.18
C GLY A 79 22.66 -1.00 -3.35
N MET A 80 22.16 -0.82 -4.58
CA MET A 80 20.73 -0.59 -4.86
C MET A 80 19.89 -1.89 -4.81
N HIS A 81 19.84 -2.54 -3.66
CA HIS A 81 19.02 -3.73 -3.41
C HIS A 81 17.59 -3.36 -3.03
N LEU A 82 16.62 -4.18 -3.48
CA LEU A 82 15.23 -4.02 -3.08
C LEU A 82 15.09 -4.46 -1.62
N VAL A 83 14.72 -3.53 -0.74
CA VAL A 83 14.45 -3.84 0.67
C VAL A 83 13.23 -4.75 0.79
N TYR A 84 12.09 -4.30 0.25
CA TYR A 84 10.85 -5.07 0.22
C TYR A 84 9.85 -4.46 -0.80
N ASP A 85 8.89 -5.26 -1.26
CA ASP A 85 7.75 -4.80 -2.05
C ASP A 85 6.46 -5.36 -1.42
N VAL A 86 5.49 -4.49 -1.13
CA VAL A 86 4.27 -4.86 -0.43
C VAL A 86 3.02 -4.26 -1.07
N ALA A 87 1.97 -5.07 -1.16
CA ALA A 87 0.65 -4.65 -1.61
C ALA A 87 -0.19 -4.12 -0.44
N HIS A 88 -1.06 -3.14 -0.74
CA HIS A 88 -2.01 -2.59 0.25
C HIS A 88 -3.48 -2.58 -0.22
N ASN A 89 -3.73 -3.07 -1.44
CA ASN A 89 -5.05 -3.33 -2.01
C ASN A 89 -5.03 -4.73 -2.61
N ILE A 90 -5.35 -5.74 -1.81
CA ILE A 90 -5.25 -7.16 -2.19
C ILE A 90 -6.09 -8.03 -1.25
N ALA A 91 -6.55 -9.19 -1.75
CA ALA A 91 -7.05 -10.27 -0.91
C ALA A 91 -6.07 -11.45 -0.94
N LYS A 92 -5.81 -12.11 0.19
CA LYS A 92 -4.88 -13.24 0.27
C LYS A 92 -5.46 -14.38 1.10
N LEU A 93 -5.31 -15.62 0.63
CA LEU A 93 -5.50 -16.80 1.48
C LEU A 93 -4.35 -16.90 2.47
N GLU A 94 -4.67 -16.87 3.75
CA GLU A 94 -3.69 -16.84 4.84
C GLU A 94 -4.17 -17.70 6.02
N LYS A 95 -3.23 -18.38 6.67
CA LYS A 95 -3.49 -19.14 7.90
C LYS A 95 -3.34 -18.23 9.12
N HIS A 96 -4.42 -18.11 9.89
CA HIS A 96 -4.48 -17.33 11.12
C HIS A 96 -5.13 -18.13 12.25
N LYS A 97 -4.76 -17.80 13.50
CA LYS A 97 -5.32 -18.43 14.69
C LYS A 97 -6.64 -17.74 15.05
N ILE A 98 -7.74 -18.49 15.11
CA ILE A 98 -9.06 -18.03 15.57
C ILE A 98 -9.45 -18.83 16.79
N GLY A 99 -9.41 -18.20 17.96
CA GLY A 99 -9.48 -18.91 19.24
C GLY A 99 -8.31 -19.89 19.36
N ASN A 100 -8.61 -21.17 19.59
CA ASN A 100 -7.58 -22.22 19.70
C ASN A 100 -7.33 -23.00 18.41
N LYS A 101 -7.87 -22.56 17.27
CA LYS A 101 -7.79 -23.29 15.99
C LYS A 101 -7.10 -22.45 14.91
N MET A 102 -6.23 -23.09 14.15
CA MET A 102 -5.74 -22.53 12.90
C MET A 102 -6.85 -22.62 11.85
N LYS A 103 -7.12 -21.51 11.16
CA LYS A 103 -8.06 -21.42 10.05
C LYS A 103 -7.39 -20.77 8.86
N GLU A 104 -7.75 -21.22 7.67
CA GLU A 104 -7.44 -20.52 6.44
C GLU A 104 -8.53 -19.49 6.17
N LEU A 105 -8.13 -18.24 5.92
CA LEU A 105 -9.02 -17.11 5.72
C LEU A 105 -8.64 -16.37 4.44
N ILE A 106 -9.63 -15.86 3.72
CA ILE A 106 -9.41 -14.86 2.67
C ILE A 106 -9.36 -13.46 3.29
N VAL A 107 -8.15 -12.99 3.59
CA VAL A 107 -7.93 -11.70 4.25
C VAL A 107 -7.98 -10.59 3.21
N HIS A 108 -8.98 -9.71 3.31
CA HIS A 108 -9.16 -8.57 2.43
C HIS A 108 -8.45 -7.34 3.02
N ARG A 109 -7.55 -6.74 2.26
CA ARG A 109 -6.86 -5.50 2.63
C ARG A 109 -7.14 -4.43 1.57
N LYS A 110 -7.74 -3.32 2.00
CA LYS A 110 -7.99 -2.12 1.19
C LYS A 110 -7.45 -0.92 1.96
N GLY A 111 -6.39 -0.31 1.44
CA GLY A 111 -5.64 0.71 2.18
C GLY A 111 -5.02 0.15 3.48
N ALA A 112 -4.58 -1.10 3.46
CA ALA A 112 -3.96 -1.75 4.61
C ALA A 112 -2.87 -2.72 4.15
N THR A 113 -1.80 -2.86 4.93
CA THR A 113 -0.59 -3.57 4.50
C THR A 113 -0.40 -4.84 5.33
N ARG A 114 0.02 -5.94 4.70
CA ARG A 114 0.41 -7.14 5.43
C ARG A 114 1.59 -6.84 6.36
N CYS A 115 1.51 -7.31 7.60
CA CYS A 115 2.36 -6.96 8.74
C CYS A 115 2.74 -8.23 9.51
N PHE A 116 3.21 -9.27 8.81
CA PHE A 116 3.51 -10.56 9.43
C PHE A 116 4.62 -10.45 10.48
N GLY A 117 4.37 -11.03 11.65
CA GLY A 117 5.33 -11.07 12.75
C GLY A 117 6.52 -11.99 12.50
N PRO A 118 7.50 -12.00 13.41
CA PRO A 118 8.63 -12.91 13.38
C PRO A 118 8.24 -14.39 13.23
N GLY A 119 9.10 -15.19 12.61
CA GLY A 119 8.97 -16.64 12.47
C GLY A 119 8.03 -17.11 11.36
N ARG A 120 7.25 -16.22 10.72
CA ARG A 120 6.36 -16.62 9.61
C ARG A 120 7.15 -17.09 8.39
N GLU A 121 6.78 -18.26 7.87
CA GLU A 121 7.46 -18.90 6.74
C GLU A 121 7.42 -18.04 5.46
N GLU A 122 6.34 -17.27 5.28
CA GLU A 122 6.13 -16.39 4.12
C GLU A 122 7.00 -15.13 4.16
N VAL A 123 7.62 -14.83 5.30
CA VAL A 123 8.60 -13.75 5.42
C VAL A 123 9.94 -14.24 4.89
N ALA A 124 10.57 -13.41 4.05
CA ALA A 124 11.86 -13.72 3.43
C ALA A 124 12.90 -14.10 4.52
N PRO A 125 13.76 -15.10 4.29
CA PRO A 125 14.70 -15.60 5.31
C PRO A 125 15.49 -14.51 6.02
N LEU A 126 15.96 -13.49 5.28
CA LEU A 126 16.71 -12.35 5.82
C LEU A 126 15.96 -11.57 6.92
N TYR A 127 14.63 -11.54 6.87
CA TYR A 127 13.80 -10.77 7.79
C TYR A 127 12.98 -11.65 8.73
N ARG A 128 13.02 -12.98 8.57
CA ARG A 128 12.10 -13.89 9.25
C ARG A 128 12.14 -13.74 10.77
N ASP A 129 13.32 -13.60 11.35
CA ASP A 129 13.48 -13.53 12.81
C ASP A 129 13.07 -12.17 13.39
N ILE A 130 12.92 -11.14 12.55
CA ILE A 130 12.60 -9.76 12.96
C ILE A 130 11.23 -9.27 12.47
N GLY A 131 10.52 -10.09 11.68
CA GLY A 131 9.21 -9.80 11.11
C GLY A 131 9.28 -9.25 9.69
N GLN A 132 8.10 -9.05 9.08
CA GLN A 132 8.02 -8.54 7.72
C GLN A 132 8.29 -7.02 7.67
N PRO A 133 9.12 -6.52 6.74
CA PRO A 133 9.18 -5.10 6.45
C PRO A 133 7.82 -4.55 5.99
N VAL A 134 7.47 -3.37 6.47
CA VAL A 134 6.26 -2.62 6.13
C VAL A 134 6.67 -1.24 5.68
N ILE A 135 6.41 -0.92 4.41
CA ILE A 135 6.70 0.39 3.83
C ILE A 135 5.42 1.22 3.90
N VAL A 136 5.48 2.35 4.61
CA VAL A 136 4.34 3.22 4.87
C VAL A 136 4.57 4.58 4.21
N GLY A 137 3.75 4.88 3.21
CA GLY A 137 3.82 6.15 2.48
C GLY A 137 3.12 7.28 3.23
N GLY A 138 3.80 8.40 3.43
CA GLY A 138 3.19 9.66 3.87
C GLY A 138 2.73 10.50 2.69
N SER A 139 3.02 11.80 2.74
CA SER A 139 2.81 12.71 1.61
C SER A 139 4.13 13.07 0.93
N MET A 140 4.05 13.78 -0.20
CA MET A 140 5.23 14.31 -0.90
C MET A 140 6.07 15.26 -0.01
N GLU A 141 5.47 15.79 1.06
CA GLU A 141 6.11 16.75 1.97
C GLU A 141 6.61 16.12 3.26
N THR A 142 5.89 15.14 3.81
CA THR A 142 6.16 14.59 5.16
C THR A 142 7.05 13.35 5.15
N GLY A 143 7.20 12.69 4.00
CA GLY A 143 8.07 11.54 3.84
C GLY A 143 7.38 10.21 4.06
N SER A 144 8.10 9.23 4.59
CA SER A 144 7.63 7.85 4.70
C SER A 144 8.26 7.15 5.90
N TYR A 145 7.75 5.98 6.26
CA TYR A 145 8.28 5.18 7.35
C TYR A 145 8.54 3.75 6.91
N LEU A 146 9.61 3.17 7.46
CA LEU A 146 9.84 1.74 7.46
C LEU A 146 9.47 1.22 8.86
N CYS A 147 8.56 0.26 8.88
CA CYS A 147 8.13 -0.45 10.07
C CYS A 147 8.36 -1.95 9.90
N MET A 148 8.16 -2.71 10.97
CA MET A 148 8.26 -4.16 11.00
C MET A 148 7.00 -4.78 11.59
N GLY A 149 6.63 -5.94 11.05
CA GLY A 149 5.55 -6.76 11.57
C GLY A 149 5.84 -7.31 12.97
N THR A 150 4.76 -7.60 13.70
CA THR A 150 4.80 -7.97 15.11
C THR A 150 3.92 -9.19 15.36
N GLU A 151 4.15 -9.87 16.48
CA GLU A 151 3.25 -10.94 16.94
C GLU A 151 1.84 -10.40 17.23
N LYS A 152 1.75 -9.21 17.83
CA LYS A 152 0.47 -8.58 18.12
C LYS A 152 -0.37 -8.31 16.87
N ALA A 153 0.25 -7.95 15.74
CA ALA A 153 -0.47 -7.88 14.47
C ALA A 153 -1.06 -9.24 14.07
N MET A 154 -0.31 -10.33 14.25
CA MET A 154 -0.80 -11.68 13.94
C MET A 154 -2.01 -12.05 14.80
N GLU A 155 -2.03 -11.61 16.06
CA GLU A 155 -3.08 -11.92 17.02
C GLU A 155 -4.34 -11.06 16.84
N GLU A 156 -4.18 -9.75 16.60
CA GLU A 156 -5.30 -8.80 16.67
C GLU A 156 -5.82 -8.37 15.30
N THR A 157 -4.98 -8.40 14.26
CA THR A 157 -5.29 -7.76 12.97
C THR A 157 -5.06 -8.67 11.76
N PHE A 158 -4.97 -9.98 11.95
CA PHE A 158 -4.65 -10.92 10.88
C PHE A 158 -3.33 -10.58 10.17
N GLY A 159 -2.33 -10.17 10.95
CA GLY A 159 -1.04 -9.71 10.45
C GLY A 159 -1.21 -8.53 9.51
N THR A 160 -1.91 -7.48 9.93
CA THR A 160 -2.21 -6.30 9.09
C THR A 160 -1.92 -5.00 9.83
N THR A 161 -1.44 -3.98 9.10
CA THR A 161 -1.25 -2.63 9.64
C THR A 161 -1.65 -1.58 8.59
N MET A 162 -1.38 -0.30 8.87
CA MET A 162 -1.65 0.81 7.95
C MET A 162 -0.85 0.71 6.64
N HIS A 163 -1.30 1.44 5.62
CA HIS A 163 -0.54 1.64 4.36
C HIS A 163 0.05 3.05 4.22
N GLY A 164 -0.56 4.03 4.87
CA GLY A 164 -0.20 5.43 4.76
C GLY A 164 -1.08 6.32 5.62
N SER A 165 -0.94 7.64 5.46
CA SER A 165 -1.66 8.64 6.24
C SER A 165 -3.17 8.64 6.00
N GLY A 166 -3.60 8.31 4.78
CA GLY A 166 -5.00 8.43 4.38
C GLY A 166 -5.41 9.89 4.17
N ARG A 167 -6.38 10.11 3.27
CA ARG A 167 -6.84 11.44 2.90
C ARG A 167 -7.83 12.01 3.91
N THR A 168 -7.71 13.31 4.19
CA THR A 168 -8.66 14.09 4.99
C THR A 168 -9.61 14.91 4.13
N MET A 169 -9.27 15.11 2.85
CA MET A 169 -10.09 15.87 1.89
C MET A 169 -10.16 15.19 0.51
N SER A 170 -11.23 15.50 -0.22
CA SER A 170 -11.39 15.08 -1.60
C SER A 170 -10.35 15.73 -2.52
N ARG A 171 -10.07 15.11 -3.67
CA ARG A 171 -9.18 15.68 -4.69
C ARG A 171 -9.69 17.03 -5.23
N ALA A 172 -11.01 17.12 -5.43
CA ALA A 172 -11.65 18.34 -5.91
C ALA A 172 -11.54 19.49 -4.88
N GLN A 173 -11.62 19.17 -3.59
CA GLN A 173 -11.40 20.17 -2.54
C GLN A 173 -9.94 20.63 -2.50
N ALA A 174 -8.99 19.70 -2.49
CA ALA A 174 -7.56 20.03 -2.50
C ALA A 174 -7.18 20.96 -3.66
N LYS A 175 -7.71 20.70 -4.87
CA LYS A 175 -7.52 21.55 -6.05
C LYS A 175 -8.05 22.98 -5.93
N ARG A 176 -9.11 23.19 -5.14
CA ARG A 176 -9.68 24.52 -4.92
C ARG A 176 -8.88 25.31 -3.89
N GLU A 177 -8.32 24.61 -2.90
CA GLU A 177 -7.60 25.22 -1.78
C GLU A 177 -6.10 25.41 -2.08
N VAL A 178 -5.51 24.57 -2.93
CA VAL A 178 -4.06 24.56 -3.19
C VAL A 178 -3.75 24.96 -4.62
N ARG A 179 -2.79 25.89 -4.76
CA ARG A 179 -2.17 26.23 -6.04
C ARG A 179 -0.90 25.41 -6.22
N GLY A 180 -0.88 24.52 -7.23
CA GLY A 180 0.25 23.60 -7.47
C GLY A 180 1.60 24.30 -7.63
N GLU A 181 1.65 25.42 -8.36
CA GLU A 181 2.90 26.20 -8.53
C GLU A 181 3.44 26.75 -7.21
N GLN A 182 2.53 27.19 -6.32
CA GLN A 182 2.92 27.69 -5.01
C GLN A 182 3.44 26.54 -4.15
N LEU A 183 2.73 25.42 -4.14
CA LEU A 183 3.14 24.20 -3.44
C LEU A 183 4.53 23.72 -3.89
N GLN A 184 4.79 23.70 -5.21
CA GLN A 184 6.10 23.35 -5.76
C GLN A 184 7.19 24.27 -5.21
N LYS A 185 6.99 25.60 -5.29
CA LYS A 185 7.95 26.58 -4.76
C LYS A 185 8.18 26.41 -3.26
N ASP A 186 7.15 26.08 -2.49
CA ASP A 186 7.24 25.89 -1.04
C ASP A 186 7.97 24.60 -0.67
N MET A 187 7.82 23.55 -1.48
CA MET A 187 8.59 22.30 -1.35
C MET A 187 10.06 22.51 -1.72
N GLU A 188 10.34 23.18 -2.84
CA GLU A 188 11.70 23.48 -3.29
C GLU A 188 12.45 24.37 -2.29
N ARG A 189 11.76 25.36 -1.69
CA ARG A 189 12.30 26.18 -0.59
C ARG A 189 12.68 25.37 0.66
N ARG A 190 12.05 24.22 0.88
CA ARG A 190 12.39 23.26 1.95
C ARG A 190 13.45 22.23 1.53
N GLY A 191 14.02 22.36 0.33
CA GLY A 191 15.03 21.44 -0.21
C GLY A 191 14.45 20.16 -0.81
N ILE A 192 13.15 20.15 -1.15
CA ILE A 192 12.48 19.01 -1.79
C ILE A 192 12.29 19.34 -3.27
N TYR A 193 13.06 18.69 -4.14
CA TYR A 193 12.85 18.81 -5.59
C TYR A 193 11.49 18.21 -5.98
N VAL A 194 10.75 18.86 -6.88
CA VAL A 194 9.47 18.36 -7.35
C VAL A 194 9.41 18.42 -8.87
N HIS A 195 9.12 17.28 -9.48
CA HIS A 195 8.77 17.17 -10.89
C HIS A 195 7.38 16.55 -11.01
N SER A 196 6.45 17.26 -11.65
CA SER A 196 5.07 16.80 -11.82
C SER A 196 4.63 16.92 -13.27
N ALA A 197 3.91 15.92 -13.77
CA ALA A 197 3.28 15.98 -15.09
C ALA A 197 2.22 17.09 -15.20
N SER A 198 1.61 17.49 -14.08
CA SER A 198 0.68 18.63 -14.05
C SER A 198 0.65 19.34 -12.70
N MET A 199 0.46 20.67 -12.72
CA MET A 199 0.25 21.46 -11.50
C MET A 199 -1.07 21.13 -10.80
N SER A 200 -2.07 20.76 -11.59
CA SER A 200 -3.38 20.34 -11.09
C SER A 200 -3.29 19.03 -10.28
N GLY A 201 -2.53 18.04 -10.78
CA GLY A 201 -2.27 16.78 -10.06
C GLY A 201 -1.41 17.00 -8.82
N LEU A 202 -0.42 17.91 -8.89
CA LEU A 202 0.39 18.27 -7.73
C LEU A 202 -0.49 18.84 -6.58
N ALA A 203 -1.47 19.69 -6.92
CA ALA A 203 -2.41 20.22 -5.94
C ALA A 203 -3.33 19.14 -5.31
N GLU A 204 -3.70 18.08 -6.04
CA GLU A 204 -4.51 16.99 -5.47
C GLU A 204 -3.79 16.24 -4.35
N GLU A 205 -2.46 16.24 -4.39
CA GLU A 205 -1.58 15.44 -3.57
C GLU A 205 -0.88 16.25 -2.47
N ALA A 206 -1.28 17.52 -2.30
CA ALA A 206 -0.79 18.42 -1.27
C ALA A 206 -0.82 17.77 0.12
N GLY A 207 0.20 18.02 0.95
CA GLY A 207 0.33 17.43 2.28
C GLY A 207 -0.85 17.71 3.19
N ILE A 208 -1.48 18.89 3.07
CA ILE A 208 -2.69 19.24 3.82
C ILE A 208 -3.88 18.29 3.54
N ALA A 209 -3.86 17.59 2.41
CA ALA A 209 -4.91 16.67 2.02
C ALA A 209 -4.82 15.30 2.72
N TYR A 210 -3.79 15.10 3.53
CA TYR A 210 -3.46 13.86 4.21
C TYR A 210 -3.40 14.07 5.72
N LYS A 211 -3.63 13.01 6.50
CA LYS A 211 -3.33 13.02 7.93
C LYS A 211 -1.82 13.12 8.16
N ASP A 212 -1.39 13.51 9.35
CA ASP A 212 0.01 13.38 9.72
C ASP A 212 0.38 11.90 9.78
N ILE A 213 1.30 11.49 8.90
CA ILE A 213 1.78 10.12 8.85
C ILE A 213 2.50 9.71 10.15
N SER A 214 3.13 10.66 10.83
CA SER A 214 3.85 10.43 12.08
C SER A 214 2.89 10.03 13.20
N GLU A 215 1.72 10.66 13.28
CA GLU A 215 0.67 10.31 14.24
C GLU A 215 0.08 8.92 13.94
N VAL A 216 -0.16 8.61 12.67
CA VAL A 216 -0.65 7.28 12.26
C VAL A 216 0.36 6.20 12.62
N VAL A 217 1.65 6.43 12.35
CA VAL A 217 2.73 5.49 12.72
C VAL A 217 2.86 5.35 14.23
N HIS A 218 2.85 6.46 14.96
CA HIS A 218 2.95 6.43 16.40
C HIS A 218 1.78 5.68 17.05
N THR A 219 0.56 5.86 16.54
CA THR A 219 -0.62 5.15 17.04
C THR A 219 -0.47 3.63 16.89
N MET A 220 -0.01 3.16 15.72
CA MET A 220 0.17 1.72 15.48
C MET A 220 1.35 1.13 16.25
N GLU A 221 2.37 1.94 16.53
CA GLU A 221 3.48 1.57 17.42
C GLU A 221 3.03 1.44 18.87
N LEU A 222 2.25 2.39 19.40
CA LEU A 222 1.66 2.32 20.74
C LEU A 222 0.70 1.14 20.87
N ALA A 223 -0.09 0.88 19.82
CA ALA A 223 -0.93 -0.30 19.77
C ALA A 223 -0.11 -1.60 19.71
N GLY A 224 1.18 -1.54 19.38
CA GLY A 224 2.07 -2.70 19.25
C GLY A 224 1.88 -3.49 17.96
N VAL A 225 1.04 -3.02 17.04
CA VAL A 225 0.73 -3.71 15.76
C VAL A 225 1.89 -3.60 14.77
N SER A 226 2.62 -2.49 14.77
CA SER A 226 3.81 -2.35 13.94
C SER A 226 4.92 -1.64 14.69
N ARG A 227 6.14 -2.15 14.60
CA ARG A 227 7.31 -1.52 15.23
C ARG A 227 7.96 -0.55 14.25
N LYS A 228 8.14 0.71 14.64
CA LYS A 228 8.85 1.69 13.80
C LYS A 228 10.34 1.34 13.74
N VAL A 229 10.95 1.45 12.56
CA VAL A 229 12.40 1.22 12.35
C VAL A 229 13.10 2.47 11.86
N ALA A 230 12.56 3.11 10.82
CA ALA A 230 13.17 4.31 10.25
C ALA A 230 12.11 5.29 9.74
N ALA A 231 12.43 6.57 9.82
CA ALA A 231 11.70 7.64 9.13
C ALA A 231 12.54 8.11 7.94
N LEU A 232 11.91 8.28 6.79
CA LEU A 232 12.54 8.73 5.55
C LEU A 232 11.99 10.11 5.20
N ARG A 233 12.89 11.07 4.99
CA ARG A 233 12.53 12.42 4.55
C ARG A 233 12.76 12.55 3.04
N PRO A 234 11.83 13.14 2.29
CA PRO A 234 11.97 13.26 0.85
C PRO A 234 12.96 14.38 0.53
N ILE A 235 13.84 14.14 -0.44
CA ILE A 235 14.68 15.17 -1.07
C ILE A 235 14.24 15.47 -2.51
N GLY A 236 13.41 14.59 -3.08
CA GLY A 236 12.91 14.69 -4.44
C GLY A 236 11.63 13.88 -4.61
N ASN A 237 10.68 14.40 -5.37
CA ASN A 237 9.44 13.72 -5.75
C ASN A 237 9.23 13.84 -7.26
N ILE A 238 8.98 12.71 -7.92
CA ILE A 238 8.59 12.65 -9.33
C ILE A 238 7.18 12.09 -9.41
N LYS A 239 6.26 12.86 -9.99
CA LYS A 239 4.83 12.55 -10.01
C LYS A 239 4.28 12.55 -11.44
N GLY A 240 3.63 11.45 -11.80
CA GLY A 240 2.83 11.32 -13.02
C GLY A 240 1.41 11.85 -12.85
#